data_AF-A0A3D0HNT2-F1
#
_entry.id   AF-A0A3D0HNT2-F1
#
_cell.length_a   1.000
_cell.length_b   1.000
_cell.length_c   1.000
_cell.angle_alpha   90.00
_cell.angle_beta   90.00
_cell.angle_gamma   90.00
#
_symmetry.space_group_name_H-M   'P 1'
#
loop_
_entity.id
_entity.type
_entity.pdbx_description
1 polymer ?
#
loop_
_entity_poly.entity_id
_entity_poly.type
_entity_poly.pdbx_seq_one_letter_code
_entity_poly.pdbx_strand_id
1 'polypeptide(L)'
;MNYKTTVFLSIALGAVLLIAAIAGMRYMNPASEGYRSSFETAKVQATPQPTQAATPKPTEEPFTGFYDTEAMTLKERIHTPEGFHREEVEEDSFAAFLENYALYKDGKKVKLYDKSLKQNQDAHVAVLKMKLVEGDLQQCADSIIRLYAEYFYQNKMYDKMNFHLVNGFACEFSKWAEGMRVAVSGSSTTWTQSASANDDEAVFEKYLRFVFAYASTISLSDESKKIK
;
A
#
# COMPACT_ATOMS: atom_id res chain seq x y z
N MET A 1 35.80 -5.41 44.82
CA MET A 1 35.85 -5.90 43.42
C MET A 1 35.60 -4.71 42.52
N ASN A 2 36.55 -4.46 41.61
CA ASN A 2 36.72 -3.20 40.87
C ASN A 2 35.77 -3.08 39.68
N TYR A 3 35.20 -1.88 39.51
CA TYR A 3 34.61 -1.40 38.27
C TYR A 3 35.71 -1.05 37.26
N LYS A 4 35.59 -1.56 36.02
CA LYS A 4 36.23 -1.04 34.80
C LYS A 4 35.15 -1.07 33.70
N THR A 5 34.57 0.07 33.33
CA THR A 5 35.02 0.95 32.24
C THR A 5 35.14 0.20 30.90
N THR A 6 34.19 0.41 29.98
CA THR A 6 34.45 0.65 28.55
C THR A 6 33.17 1.21 27.90
N VAL A 7 33.18 2.53 27.72
CA VAL A 7 32.35 3.27 26.76
C VAL A 7 33.19 3.36 25.49
N PHE A 8 32.63 3.04 24.33
CA PHE A 8 33.16 3.52 23.05
C PHE A 8 32.06 4.23 22.28
N LEU A 9 32.23 5.55 22.23
CA LEU A 9 31.59 6.50 21.33
C LEU A 9 32.50 6.57 20.08
N SER A 10 31.96 6.37 18.88
CA SER A 10 32.59 6.84 17.65
C SER A 10 31.52 7.44 16.74
N ILE A 11 31.42 8.77 16.81
CA ILE A 11 30.72 9.62 15.86
C ILE A 11 31.72 10.02 14.76
N ALA A 12 31.19 10.24 13.56
CA ALA A 12 31.79 10.93 12.41
C ALA A 12 32.75 10.14 11.52
N LEU A 13 32.23 9.63 10.40
CA LEU A 13 32.71 9.99 9.06
C LEU A 13 31.68 9.53 8.03
N GLY A 14 31.09 10.47 7.29
CA GLY A 14 30.03 10.20 6.31
C GLY A 14 29.23 11.42 5.87
N ALA A 15 29.62 12.62 6.33
CA ALA A 15 29.10 13.90 5.84
C ALA A 15 30.05 14.52 4.80
N VAL A 16 30.42 13.77 3.75
CA VAL A 16 31.07 14.34 2.55
C VAL A 16 30.74 13.44 1.36
N LEU A 17 29.55 13.57 0.78
CA LEU A 17 29.24 13.23 -0.63
C LEU A 17 27.88 13.85 -1.03
N LEU A 18 27.57 15.06 -0.52
CA LEU A 18 26.29 15.73 -0.71
C LEU A 18 26.37 16.98 -1.62
N ILE A 19 27.45 17.19 -2.38
CA ILE A 19 27.65 18.47 -3.12
C ILE A 19 27.79 18.29 -4.66
N ALA A 20 27.63 17.09 -5.23
CA ALA A 20 27.79 16.89 -6.68
C ALA A 20 26.55 16.38 -7.45
N ALA A 21 25.33 16.62 -6.94
CA ALA A 21 24.09 16.29 -7.68
C ALA A 21 23.08 17.45 -7.76
N ILE A 22 23.49 18.69 -7.43
CA ILE A 22 22.61 19.87 -7.44
C ILE A 22 22.48 20.51 -8.85
N ALA A 23 23.24 20.06 -9.85
CA ALA A 23 23.25 20.71 -11.18
C ALA A 23 22.38 20.02 -12.26
N GLY A 24 21.66 18.93 -11.98
CA GLY A 24 20.99 18.11 -13.01
C GLY A 24 19.47 18.00 -12.99
N MET A 25 18.79 18.29 -11.88
CA MET A 25 17.32 18.09 -11.77
C MET A 25 16.56 19.41 -11.86
N ARG A 26 16.53 19.99 -13.06
CA ARG A 26 15.45 20.90 -13.48
C ARG A 26 14.41 20.03 -14.20
N TYR A 27 13.16 20.13 -13.76
CA TYR A 27 11.99 19.32 -14.12
C TYR A 27 11.81 18.02 -13.33
N MET A 28 11.24 18.17 -12.13
CA MET A 28 10.03 17.47 -11.66
C MET A 28 9.81 17.94 -10.22
N ASN A 29 8.66 18.56 -9.96
CA ASN A 29 8.27 19.13 -8.67
C ASN A 29 8.31 18.05 -7.57
N PRO A 30 9.31 18.02 -6.67
CA PRO A 30 9.25 17.15 -5.50
C PRO A 30 8.36 17.83 -4.46
N ALA A 31 7.40 17.09 -3.91
CA ALA A 31 6.61 17.56 -2.78
C ALA A 31 7.56 18.14 -1.71
N SER A 32 7.29 19.37 -1.26
CA SER A 32 8.18 20.13 -0.39
C SER A 32 8.53 19.35 0.89
N GLU A 33 9.83 19.28 1.21
CA GLU A 33 10.41 18.57 2.37
C GLU A 33 9.75 18.88 3.72
N GLY A 34 9.04 20.02 3.84
CA GLY A 34 8.31 20.39 5.06
C GLY A 34 7.04 19.58 5.35
N TYR A 35 6.51 18.79 4.41
CA TYR A 35 5.23 18.08 4.61
C TYR A 35 5.36 16.76 5.39
N ARG A 36 6.53 16.11 5.36
CA ARG A 36 6.73 14.76 5.90
C ARG A 36 7.30 14.72 7.33
N SER A 37 7.63 15.86 7.93
CA SER A 37 8.43 15.93 9.17
C SER A 37 7.64 16.02 10.48
N SER A 38 6.33 16.25 10.45
CA SER A 38 5.47 16.04 11.63
C SER A 38 4.80 14.67 11.48
N PHE A 39 4.31 14.09 12.57
CA PHE A 39 3.54 12.83 12.60
C PHE A 39 4.34 11.55 12.82
N GLU A 40 5.18 11.54 13.85
CA GLU A 40 5.58 10.30 14.52
C GLU A 40 5.35 10.43 16.03
N THR A 41 4.11 10.17 16.48
CA THR A 41 3.84 9.69 17.85
C THR A 41 2.40 9.20 17.98
N ALA A 42 2.22 7.88 18.00
CA ALA A 42 1.08 7.24 18.65
C ALA A 42 1.61 6.05 19.48
N LYS A 43 1.50 6.18 20.80
CA LYS A 43 1.92 5.17 21.77
C LYS A 43 0.94 3.99 21.76
N VAL A 44 1.47 2.77 21.65
CA VAL A 44 0.70 1.53 21.86
C VAL A 44 0.59 1.25 23.36
N GLN A 45 -0.65 1.08 23.83
CA GLN A 45 -0.97 0.74 25.21
C GLN A 45 -1.32 -0.75 25.28
N ALA A 46 -0.62 -1.50 26.14
CA ALA A 46 -0.81 -2.93 26.31
C ALA A 46 -2.00 -3.24 27.25
N THR A 47 -2.70 -4.34 27.00
CA THR A 47 -3.68 -4.95 27.94
C THR A 47 -3.55 -6.48 27.90
N PRO A 48 -3.96 -7.19 28.98
CA PRO A 48 -3.30 -8.41 29.44
C PRO A 48 -3.81 -9.72 28.82
N GLN A 49 -2.93 -10.71 28.87
CA GLN A 49 -3.08 -12.09 28.39
C GLN A 49 -3.76 -12.97 29.46
N PRO A 50 -4.68 -13.91 29.11
CA PRO A 50 -5.13 -14.97 30.01
C PRO A 50 -4.41 -16.32 29.75
N THR A 51 -4.20 -17.09 30.82
CA THR A 51 -3.53 -18.41 30.83
C THR A 51 -4.52 -19.59 30.80
N GLN A 52 -4.22 -20.51 29.88
CA GLN A 52 -4.52 -21.93 29.62
C GLN A 52 -5.43 -22.80 30.52
N ALA A 53 -6.14 -23.73 29.86
CA ALA A 53 -6.35 -25.10 30.33
C ALA A 53 -6.20 -26.09 29.13
N ALA A 54 -5.54 -27.23 29.37
CA ALA A 54 -5.20 -28.24 28.35
C ALA A 54 -6.26 -29.36 28.26
N THR A 55 -6.52 -29.87 27.05
CA THR A 55 -7.21 -31.16 26.80
C THR A 55 -6.81 -31.70 25.41
N PRO A 56 -7.04 -33.00 25.13
CA PRO A 56 -6.03 -33.95 24.66
C PRO A 56 -5.68 -33.83 23.17
N LYS A 57 -4.47 -34.24 22.83
CA LYS A 57 -3.91 -34.22 21.47
C LYS A 57 -4.62 -35.23 20.55
N PRO A 58 -5.33 -34.80 19.50
CA PRO A 58 -5.83 -35.69 18.46
C PRO A 58 -4.69 -36.09 17.51
N THR A 59 -4.72 -37.34 17.07
CA THR A 59 -3.81 -37.92 16.08
C THR A 59 -3.78 -37.07 14.80
N GLU A 60 -2.61 -36.51 14.48
CA GLU A 60 -2.38 -35.63 13.33
C GLU A 60 -2.26 -36.45 12.04
N GLU A 61 -3.38 -36.72 11.39
CA GLU A 61 -3.40 -36.88 9.92
C GLU A 61 -3.21 -35.47 9.30
N PRO A 62 -2.35 -35.28 8.29
CA PRO A 62 -2.09 -33.95 7.75
C PRO A 62 -3.37 -33.36 7.13
N PHE A 63 -3.89 -32.31 7.75
CA PHE A 63 -4.95 -31.48 7.17
C PHE A 63 -4.49 -31.00 5.79
N THR A 64 -5.23 -31.36 4.74
CA THR A 64 -4.92 -30.95 3.37
C THR A 64 -5.31 -29.49 3.17
N GLY A 65 -4.47 -28.60 3.72
CA GLY A 65 -4.25 -27.20 3.33
C GLY A 65 -5.43 -26.21 3.40
N PHE A 66 -5.26 -25.12 4.14
CA PHE A 66 -6.13 -23.94 4.04
C PHE A 66 -6.02 -23.21 2.68
N TYR A 67 -5.23 -23.72 1.73
CA TYR A 67 -4.97 -23.09 0.44
C TYR A 67 -4.53 -24.08 -0.65
N ASP A 68 -4.81 -23.75 -1.91
CA ASP A 68 -4.43 -24.50 -3.13
C ASP A 68 -3.24 -23.84 -3.84
N THR A 69 -2.09 -24.51 -3.90
CA THR A 69 -0.85 -23.96 -4.48
C THR A 69 -0.90 -23.75 -6.00
N GLU A 70 -1.79 -24.43 -6.72
CA GLU A 70 -1.93 -24.30 -8.18
C GLU A 70 -2.88 -23.18 -8.58
N ALA A 71 -3.77 -22.77 -7.68
CA ALA A 71 -4.72 -21.69 -7.91
C ALA A 71 -4.02 -20.33 -8.12
N MET A 72 -4.58 -19.51 -9.02
CA MET A 72 -3.97 -18.24 -9.46
C MET A 72 -4.81 -17.00 -9.11
N THR A 73 -5.93 -17.17 -8.42
CA THR A 73 -6.80 -16.11 -7.91
C THR A 73 -6.94 -16.20 -6.39
N LEU A 74 -7.34 -15.12 -5.71
CA LEU A 74 -7.53 -15.13 -4.25
C LEU A 74 -8.59 -16.13 -3.78
N LYS A 75 -9.72 -16.21 -4.49
CA LYS A 75 -10.85 -17.08 -4.13
C LYS A 75 -10.49 -18.55 -4.21
N GLU A 76 -9.82 -18.94 -5.28
CA GLU A 76 -9.39 -20.33 -5.49
C GLU A 76 -8.18 -20.67 -4.60
N ARG A 77 -7.25 -19.73 -4.40
CA ARG A 77 -6.04 -19.96 -3.59
C ARG A 77 -6.37 -20.20 -2.13
N ILE A 78 -7.25 -19.41 -1.52
CA ILE A 78 -7.51 -19.50 -0.08
C ILE A 78 -8.83 -20.24 0.11
N HIS A 79 -8.85 -21.34 0.85
CA HIS A 79 -10.09 -22.06 1.12
C HIS A 79 -10.78 -21.49 2.36
N THR A 80 -12.09 -21.64 2.44
CA THR A 80 -12.82 -21.36 3.68
C THR A 80 -12.51 -22.43 4.73
N PRO A 81 -12.46 -22.09 6.03
CA PRO A 81 -12.38 -23.10 7.08
C PRO A 81 -13.58 -24.05 7.05
N GLU A 82 -13.43 -25.23 7.65
CA GLU A 82 -14.51 -26.21 7.76
C GLU A 82 -15.75 -25.60 8.42
N GLY A 83 -16.92 -25.83 7.81
CA GLY A 83 -18.20 -25.27 8.27
C GLY A 83 -18.47 -23.83 7.84
N PHE A 84 -17.54 -23.16 7.15
CA PHE A 84 -17.72 -21.81 6.62
C PHE A 84 -17.88 -21.82 5.10
N HIS A 85 -18.66 -20.86 4.59
CA HIS A 85 -18.80 -20.57 3.17
C HIS A 85 -18.47 -19.08 2.92
N ARG A 86 -18.11 -18.75 1.68
CA ARG A 86 -18.07 -17.35 1.24
C ARG A 86 -19.48 -16.90 0.92
N GLU A 87 -19.78 -15.66 1.27
CA GLU A 87 -21.03 -15.03 0.83
C GLU A 87 -21.03 -14.88 -0.70
N GLU A 88 -22.22 -14.98 -1.29
CA GLU A 88 -22.40 -14.64 -2.69
C GLU A 88 -22.23 -13.14 -2.87
N VAL A 89 -21.49 -12.75 -3.92
CA VAL A 89 -21.20 -11.36 -4.24
C VAL A 89 -21.64 -11.07 -5.67
N GLU A 90 -22.11 -9.85 -5.90
CA GLU A 90 -22.49 -9.41 -7.25
C GLU A 90 -21.27 -9.45 -8.18
N GLU A 91 -21.46 -9.91 -9.42
CA GLU A 91 -20.40 -10.18 -10.40
C GLU A 91 -19.53 -8.94 -10.69
N ASP A 92 -20.15 -7.76 -10.78
CA ASP A 92 -19.47 -6.49 -11.05
C ASP A 92 -19.02 -5.76 -9.78
N SER A 93 -19.10 -6.38 -8.61
CA SER A 93 -18.73 -5.75 -7.34
C SER A 93 -17.22 -5.68 -7.12
N PHE A 94 -16.81 -4.79 -6.22
CA PHE A 94 -15.42 -4.76 -5.75
C PHE A 94 -15.02 -6.07 -5.05
N ALA A 95 -15.95 -6.76 -4.39
CA ALA A 95 -15.67 -8.05 -3.76
C ALA A 95 -15.36 -9.13 -4.80
N ALA A 96 -16.15 -9.22 -5.87
CA ALA A 96 -15.88 -10.12 -6.98
C ALA A 96 -14.54 -9.80 -7.67
N PHE A 97 -14.20 -8.51 -7.83
CA PHE A 97 -12.90 -8.09 -8.31
C PHE A 97 -11.74 -8.58 -7.42
N LEU A 98 -11.87 -8.45 -6.09
CA LEU A 98 -10.86 -8.95 -5.15
C LEU A 98 -10.76 -10.47 -5.15
N GLU A 99 -11.90 -11.18 -5.15
CA GLU A 99 -11.94 -12.65 -5.23
C GLU A 99 -11.15 -13.18 -6.43
N ASN A 100 -11.22 -12.48 -7.56
CA ASN A 100 -10.56 -12.86 -8.81
C ASN A 100 -9.20 -12.17 -9.03
N TYR A 101 -8.67 -11.44 -8.05
CA TYR A 101 -7.41 -10.73 -8.21
C TYR A 101 -6.25 -11.69 -8.47
N ALA A 102 -5.48 -11.42 -9.52
CA ALA A 102 -4.41 -12.31 -9.97
C ALA A 102 -3.29 -12.43 -8.93
N LEU A 103 -2.79 -13.65 -8.77
CA LEU A 103 -1.67 -13.98 -7.89
C LEU A 103 -0.42 -14.34 -8.71
N TYR A 104 0.75 -14.23 -8.09
CA TYR A 104 1.91 -14.97 -8.55
C TYR A 104 1.74 -16.45 -8.19
N LYS A 105 2.43 -17.33 -8.94
CA LYS A 105 2.57 -18.75 -8.58
C LYS A 105 3.04 -18.90 -7.13
N ASP A 106 2.60 -19.99 -6.50
CA ASP A 106 2.99 -20.29 -5.14
C ASP A 106 4.53 -20.31 -4.96
N GLY A 107 4.98 -19.99 -3.74
CA GLY A 107 6.40 -19.89 -3.41
C GLY A 107 7.12 -18.64 -3.96
N LYS A 108 6.40 -17.70 -4.58
CA LYS A 108 6.96 -16.41 -5.03
C LYS A 108 7.63 -15.69 -3.87
N LYS A 109 8.95 -15.52 -3.95
CA LYS A 109 9.71 -14.81 -2.93
C LYS A 109 9.40 -13.32 -2.90
N VAL A 110 9.13 -12.79 -1.70
CA VAL A 110 8.87 -11.37 -1.47
C VAL A 110 10.20 -10.63 -1.29
N LYS A 111 10.34 -9.52 -2.00
CA LYS A 111 11.52 -8.66 -1.95
C LYS A 111 11.20 -7.36 -1.24
N LEU A 112 12.20 -6.79 -0.58
CA LEU A 112 12.16 -5.41 -0.12
C LEU A 112 12.35 -4.46 -1.32
N TYR A 113 12.14 -3.17 -1.10
CA TYR A 113 12.29 -2.15 -2.14
C TYR A 113 13.67 -2.19 -2.82
N ASP A 114 14.73 -2.38 -2.02
CA ASP A 114 16.13 -2.51 -2.43
C ASP A 114 16.46 -3.82 -3.18
N LYS A 115 15.44 -4.62 -3.48
CA LYS A 115 15.50 -5.91 -4.18
C LYS A 115 16.08 -7.07 -3.39
N SER A 116 16.51 -6.85 -2.15
CA SER A 116 16.88 -7.93 -1.23
C SER A 116 15.66 -8.76 -0.84
N LEU A 117 15.86 -9.98 -0.36
CA LEU A 117 14.76 -10.81 0.13
C LEU A 117 14.28 -10.29 1.49
N LYS A 118 12.97 -10.21 1.67
CA LYS A 118 12.39 -9.98 2.99
C LYS A 118 12.80 -11.14 3.92
N GLN A 119 13.27 -10.85 5.13
CA GLN A 119 13.77 -11.89 6.03
C GLN A 119 12.72 -12.96 6.36
N ASN A 120 11.49 -12.53 6.67
CA ASN A 120 10.38 -13.44 6.93
C ASN A 120 9.62 -13.75 5.64
N GLN A 121 9.93 -14.89 5.03
CA GLN A 121 9.25 -15.41 3.83
C GLN A 121 8.01 -16.23 4.16
N ASP A 122 7.79 -16.60 5.41
CA ASP A 122 6.71 -17.51 5.81
C ASP A 122 5.50 -16.76 6.38
N ALA A 123 5.56 -15.44 6.48
CA ALA A 123 4.46 -14.57 6.90
C ALA A 123 3.36 -14.36 5.85
N HIS A 124 3.45 -15.01 4.69
CA HIS A 124 2.47 -14.89 3.62
C HIS A 124 2.26 -16.24 2.94
N VAL A 125 1.03 -16.46 2.46
CA VAL A 125 0.62 -17.67 1.73
C VAL A 125 0.36 -17.41 0.24
N ALA A 126 0.28 -16.14 -0.14
CA ALA A 126 0.05 -15.70 -1.51
C ALA A 126 0.67 -14.33 -1.73
N VAL A 127 1.05 -14.04 -2.98
CA VAL A 127 1.58 -12.72 -3.39
C VAL A 127 0.72 -12.21 -4.53
N LEU A 128 0.07 -11.06 -4.32
CA LEU A 128 -0.73 -10.40 -5.36
C LEU A 128 0.17 -10.07 -6.57
N LYS A 129 -0.35 -10.28 -7.77
CA LYS A 129 0.26 -9.82 -9.03
C LYS A 129 -0.06 -8.35 -9.28
N MET A 130 0.07 -7.54 -8.23
CA MET A 130 -0.15 -6.11 -8.25
C MET A 130 1.04 -5.41 -8.90
N LYS A 131 0.75 -4.46 -9.80
CA LYS A 131 1.78 -3.59 -10.36
C LYS A 131 2.11 -2.51 -9.32
N LEU A 132 3.40 -2.35 -9.06
CA LEU A 132 3.92 -1.37 -8.11
C LEU A 132 4.28 -0.07 -8.83
N VAL A 133 4.01 1.06 -8.19
CA VAL A 133 4.51 2.35 -8.66
C VAL A 133 6.03 2.41 -8.47
N GLU A 134 6.73 3.11 -9.36
CA GLU A 134 8.17 3.29 -9.27
C GLU A 134 8.57 4.11 -8.02
N GLY A 135 9.59 3.62 -7.30
CA GLY A 135 10.10 4.22 -6.07
C GLY A 135 9.56 3.55 -4.79
N ASP A 136 10.11 3.95 -3.65
CA ASP A 136 9.67 3.51 -2.33
C ASP A 136 8.49 4.37 -1.87
N LEU A 137 7.37 4.27 -2.59
CA LEU A 137 6.23 5.18 -2.43
C LEU A 137 4.98 4.46 -1.92
N GLN A 138 4.71 3.26 -2.41
CA GLN A 138 3.47 2.55 -2.09
C GLN A 138 3.57 1.83 -0.75
N GLN A 139 2.95 2.40 0.27
CA GLN A 139 2.82 1.84 1.61
C GLN A 139 1.47 1.12 1.77
N CYS A 140 1.16 0.69 3.00
CA CYS A 140 -0.01 -0.15 3.27
C CYS A 140 -1.34 0.48 2.79
N ALA A 141 -1.61 1.73 3.13
CA ALA A 141 -2.82 2.44 2.69
C ALA A 141 -2.86 2.62 1.16
N ASP A 142 -1.71 2.89 0.54
CA ASP A 142 -1.59 3.07 -0.90
C ASP A 142 -1.92 1.79 -1.67
N SER A 143 -1.64 0.62 -1.09
CA SER A 143 -2.01 -0.67 -1.69
C SER A 143 -3.53 -0.89 -1.69
N ILE A 144 -4.25 -0.34 -0.72
CA ILE A 144 -5.72 -0.37 -0.73
C ILE A 144 -6.28 0.63 -1.74
N ILE A 145 -5.72 1.86 -1.79
CA ILE A 145 -6.04 2.85 -2.84
C ILE A 145 -5.86 2.23 -4.22
N ARG A 146 -4.73 1.55 -4.45
CA ARG A 146 -4.42 0.87 -5.70
C ARG A 146 -5.52 -0.12 -6.11
N LEU A 147 -5.96 -0.98 -5.20
CA LEU A 147 -6.98 -1.99 -5.51
C LEU A 147 -8.30 -1.34 -5.93
N TYR A 148 -8.78 -0.33 -5.20
CA TYR A 148 -9.98 0.42 -5.57
C TYR A 148 -9.82 1.14 -6.90
N ALA A 149 -8.66 1.78 -7.10
CA ALA A 149 -8.36 2.52 -8.32
C ALA A 149 -8.32 1.60 -9.54
N GLU A 150 -7.68 0.43 -9.44
CA GLU A 150 -7.66 -0.57 -10.51
C GLU A 150 -9.07 -1.08 -10.83
N TYR A 151 -9.89 -1.36 -9.81
CA TYR A 151 -11.28 -1.75 -10.00
C TYR A 151 -12.08 -0.68 -10.75
N PHE A 152 -11.99 0.59 -10.32
CA PHE A 152 -12.69 1.69 -11.01
C PHE A 152 -12.16 1.90 -12.42
N TYR A 153 -10.84 1.83 -12.61
CA TYR A 153 -10.20 2.04 -13.90
C TYR A 153 -10.58 0.96 -14.92
N GLN A 154 -10.47 -0.31 -14.57
CA GLN A 154 -10.81 -1.43 -15.46
C GLN A 154 -12.28 -1.43 -15.88
N ASN A 155 -13.16 -0.97 -14.99
CA ASN A 155 -14.60 -0.86 -15.23
C ASN A 155 -15.02 0.51 -15.80
N LYS A 156 -14.07 1.39 -16.13
CA LYS A 156 -14.32 2.76 -16.65
C LYS A 156 -15.21 3.62 -15.75
N MET A 157 -15.23 3.35 -14.45
CA MET A 157 -15.99 4.10 -13.45
C MET A 157 -15.21 5.31 -12.94
N TYR A 158 -14.70 6.14 -13.85
CA TYR A 158 -13.77 7.23 -13.51
C TYR A 158 -14.36 8.27 -12.55
N ASP A 159 -15.66 8.53 -12.63
CA ASP A 159 -16.37 9.45 -11.73
C ASP A 159 -16.39 8.97 -10.28
N LYS A 160 -16.22 7.67 -10.03
CA LYS A 160 -16.11 7.11 -8.68
C LYS A 160 -14.70 7.19 -8.12
N MET A 161 -13.70 7.41 -8.96
CA MET A 161 -12.30 7.49 -8.54
C MET A 161 -11.96 8.91 -8.09
N ASN A 162 -12.29 9.19 -6.83
CA ASN A 162 -12.11 10.49 -6.20
C ASN A 162 -11.52 10.32 -4.79
N PHE A 163 -10.19 10.23 -4.71
CA PHE A 163 -9.47 10.17 -3.44
C PHE A 163 -9.15 11.56 -2.93
N HIS A 164 -9.29 11.80 -1.62
CA HIS A 164 -8.92 13.07 -1.01
C HIS A 164 -7.46 13.04 -0.57
N LEU A 165 -6.76 14.12 -0.90
CA LEU A 165 -5.45 14.38 -0.34
C LEU A 165 -5.61 14.69 1.15
N VAL A 166 -4.52 14.63 1.91
CA VAL A 166 -4.58 14.83 3.38
C VAL A 166 -5.09 16.23 3.77
N ASN A 167 -5.00 17.23 2.89
CA ASN A 167 -5.62 18.54 3.12
C ASN A 167 -7.12 18.60 2.75
N GLY A 168 -7.75 17.45 2.45
CA GLY A 168 -9.15 17.34 2.06
C GLY A 168 -9.43 17.71 0.60
N PHE A 169 -8.41 17.91 -0.23
CA PHE A 169 -8.62 18.20 -1.65
C PHE A 169 -9.06 16.95 -2.42
N ALA A 170 -10.24 17.01 -3.06
CA ALA A 170 -10.77 15.96 -3.91
C ALA A 170 -9.95 15.80 -5.20
N CYS A 171 -9.21 14.70 -5.33
CA CYS A 171 -8.38 14.38 -6.49
C CYS A 171 -9.13 13.41 -7.41
N GLU A 172 -10.03 13.96 -8.22
CA GLU A 172 -10.84 13.21 -9.19
C GLU A 172 -10.02 12.74 -10.39
N PHE A 173 -10.10 11.45 -10.74
CA PHE A 173 -9.44 10.93 -11.94
C PHE A 173 -10.09 11.41 -13.24
N SER A 174 -11.40 11.64 -13.28
CA SER A 174 -12.08 12.17 -14.46
C SER A 174 -11.46 13.49 -14.93
N LYS A 175 -11.24 14.44 -14.00
CA LYS A 175 -10.51 15.70 -14.27
C LYS A 175 -9.07 15.44 -14.69
N TRP A 176 -8.40 14.48 -14.06
CA TRP A 176 -7.04 14.11 -14.44
C TRP A 176 -6.96 13.57 -15.87
N ALA A 177 -7.92 12.73 -16.27
CA ALA A 177 -8.04 12.19 -17.60
C ALA A 177 -8.36 13.26 -18.65
N GLU A 178 -9.03 14.36 -18.28
CA GLU A 178 -9.23 15.54 -19.15
C GLU A 178 -7.99 16.43 -19.31
N GLY A 179 -6.89 16.09 -18.64
CA GLY A 179 -5.62 16.82 -18.74
C GLY A 179 -5.40 17.86 -17.63
N MET A 180 -6.28 17.91 -16.63
CA MET A 180 -6.06 18.72 -15.43
C MET A 180 -5.01 18.06 -14.54
N ARG A 181 -4.17 18.86 -13.88
CA ARG A 181 -3.21 18.40 -12.87
C ARG A 181 -3.35 19.24 -11.62
N VAL A 182 -3.06 18.61 -10.49
CA VAL A 182 -3.11 19.27 -9.19
C VAL A 182 -1.79 20.01 -8.96
N ALA A 183 -1.88 21.33 -8.76
CA ALA A 183 -0.79 22.18 -8.34
C ALA A 183 -0.88 22.42 -6.83
N VAL A 184 0.21 22.13 -6.11
CA VAL A 184 0.33 22.36 -4.67
C VAL A 184 1.31 23.51 -4.44
N SER A 185 0.88 24.56 -3.75
CA SER A 185 1.70 25.73 -3.40
C SER A 185 1.43 26.14 -1.96
N GLY A 186 2.37 25.89 -1.06
CA GLY A 186 2.17 26.07 0.38
C GLY A 186 1.01 25.20 0.88
N SER A 187 0.00 25.82 1.49
CA SER A 187 -1.23 25.17 1.92
C SER A 187 -2.32 25.12 0.85
N SER A 188 -2.12 25.77 -0.31
CA SER A 188 -3.10 25.82 -1.39
C SER A 188 -2.95 24.64 -2.32
N THR A 189 -4.07 24.06 -2.75
CA THR A 189 -4.14 22.99 -3.74
C THR A 189 -5.23 23.33 -4.74
N THR A 190 -4.87 23.34 -6.02
CA THR A 190 -5.76 23.79 -7.11
C THR A 190 -5.60 22.93 -8.35
N TRP A 191 -6.65 22.85 -9.14
CA TRP A 191 -6.60 22.26 -10.47
C TRP A 191 -6.01 23.25 -11.49
N THR A 192 -5.12 22.76 -12.34
CA THR A 192 -4.53 23.53 -13.45
C THR A 192 -4.58 22.72 -14.73
N GLN A 193 -4.96 23.32 -15.86
CA GLN A 193 -4.88 22.64 -17.16
C GLN A 193 -3.41 22.64 -17.61
N SER A 194 -2.81 21.45 -17.70
CA SER A 194 -1.39 21.35 -18.08
C SER A 194 -1.07 20.15 -18.98
N ALA A 195 -2.08 19.38 -19.39
CA ALA A 195 -1.93 18.27 -20.31
C ALA A 195 -3.16 18.20 -21.24
N SER A 196 -3.05 17.38 -22.28
CA SER A 196 -4.18 16.98 -23.12
C SER A 196 -4.99 15.87 -22.47
N ALA A 197 -6.25 15.73 -22.88
CA ALA A 197 -7.10 14.63 -22.44
C ALA A 197 -6.52 13.28 -22.91
N ASN A 198 -6.39 12.35 -21.97
CA ASN A 198 -5.93 10.98 -22.18
C ASN A 198 -6.24 10.18 -20.89
N ASP A 199 -6.78 8.97 -21.03
CA ASP A 199 -7.15 8.07 -19.95
C ASP A 199 -6.36 6.74 -19.99
N ASP A 200 -5.26 6.68 -20.73
CA ASP A 200 -4.43 5.47 -20.82
C ASP A 200 -3.78 5.06 -19.50
N GLU A 201 -3.23 3.84 -19.48
CA GLU A 201 -2.61 3.26 -18.30
C GLU A 201 -1.44 4.11 -17.79
N ALA A 202 -0.70 4.78 -18.68
CA ALA A 202 0.41 5.65 -18.27
C ALA A 202 -0.07 6.92 -17.55
N VAL A 203 -1.21 7.48 -17.94
CA VAL A 203 -1.87 8.59 -17.23
C VAL A 203 -2.44 8.14 -15.90
N PHE A 204 -3.04 6.95 -15.85
CA PHE A 204 -3.52 6.31 -14.62
C PHE A 204 -2.40 6.09 -13.60
N GLU A 205 -1.24 5.56 -14.02
CA GLU A 205 -0.10 5.37 -13.11
C GLU A 205 0.46 6.71 -12.60
N LYS A 206 0.44 7.77 -13.43
CA LYS A 206 0.83 9.12 -12.99
C LYS A 206 -0.14 9.69 -11.95
N TYR A 207 -1.44 9.42 -12.12
CA TYR A 207 -2.47 9.79 -11.15
C TYR A 207 -2.22 9.07 -9.81
N LEU A 208 -2.05 7.75 -9.83
CA LEU A 208 -1.78 6.96 -8.62
C LEU A 208 -0.51 7.44 -7.91
N ARG A 209 0.57 7.67 -8.66
CA ARG A 209 1.81 8.21 -8.09
C ARG A 209 1.58 9.55 -7.40
N PHE A 210 0.72 10.41 -7.96
CA PHE A 210 0.37 11.67 -7.32
C PHE A 210 -0.46 11.44 -6.05
N VAL A 211 -1.50 10.61 -6.11
CA VAL A 211 -2.33 10.28 -4.94
C VAL A 211 -1.47 9.69 -3.82
N PHE A 212 -0.60 8.72 -4.08
CA PHE A 212 0.28 8.12 -3.07
C PHE A 212 1.27 9.10 -2.44
N ALA A 213 1.59 10.20 -3.14
CA ALA A 213 2.48 11.22 -2.59
C ALA A 213 1.78 12.20 -1.63
N TYR A 214 0.44 12.32 -1.72
CA TYR A 214 -0.32 13.38 -1.04
C TYR A 214 -1.55 12.90 -0.24
N ALA A 215 -1.99 11.65 -0.43
CA ALA A 215 -2.96 10.98 0.42
C ALA A 215 -2.22 10.19 1.52
N SER A 216 -2.94 9.82 2.58
CA SER A 216 -2.40 8.94 3.63
C SER A 216 -3.51 8.10 4.26
N THR A 217 -3.14 7.29 5.26
CA THR A 217 -4.12 6.57 6.09
C THR A 217 -5.19 7.49 6.68
N ILE A 218 -4.88 8.77 6.96
CA ILE A 218 -5.85 9.75 7.44
C ILE A 218 -6.94 9.98 6.39
N SER A 219 -6.55 10.20 5.14
CA SER A 219 -7.49 10.35 4.01
C SER A 219 -8.44 9.15 3.93
N LEU A 220 -7.90 7.93 4.01
CA LEU A 220 -8.71 6.71 3.92
C LEU A 220 -9.65 6.55 5.10
N SER A 221 -9.20 6.88 6.31
CA SER A 221 -10.03 6.80 7.51
C SER A 221 -11.29 7.66 7.36
N ASP A 222 -11.13 8.89 6.91
CA ASP A 222 -12.22 9.86 6.74
C ASP A 222 -13.19 9.47 5.61
N GLU A 223 -12.71 8.72 4.61
CA GLU A 223 -13.50 8.19 3.50
C GLU A 223 -14.11 6.81 3.77
N SER A 224 -13.74 6.16 4.87
CA SER A 224 -14.18 4.80 5.20
C SER A 224 -15.34 4.79 6.19
N LYS A 225 -16.14 3.72 6.14
CA LYS A 225 -17.14 3.43 7.16
C LYS A 225 -16.64 2.31 8.04
N LYS A 226 -16.80 2.46 9.35
CA LYS A 226 -16.58 1.36 10.28
C LYS A 226 -17.54 0.23 9.95
N ILE A 227 -16.99 -0.96 9.74
CA ILE A 227 -17.76 -2.20 9.71
C ILE A 227 -18.23 -2.44 11.15
N LYS A 228 -19.54 -2.63 11.32
CA LYS A 228 -20.18 -2.87 12.62
C LYS A 228 -20.11 -4.34 12.99
#